data_AF-A0A5A7NSG8-F1
#
_entry.id   AF-A0A5A7NSG8-F1
#
_cell.length_a   1.000
_cell.length_b   1.000
_cell.length_c   1.000
_cell.angle_alpha   90.00
_cell.angle_beta   90.00
_cell.angle_gamma   90.00
#
_symmetry.space_group_name_H-M   'P 1'
#
loop_
_entity.id
_entity.type
_entity.pdbx_description
1 polymer ?
#
loop_
_entity_poly.entity_id
_entity_poly.type
_entity_poly.pdbx_seq_one_letter_code
_entity_poly.pdbx_strand_id
1 'polypeptide(L)' 'MGIIAPWNELIGRMVQIQHHGHTIRTGYVEEVTDSADALWIAAHGIDRRALYEKAQGHTALPVVESERSSR' A
#
# COMPACT_ATOMS: atom_id res chain seq x y z
N MET A 1 -4.99 14.65 -10.25
CA MET A 1 -5.31 14.41 -8.83
C MET A 1 -5.26 12.92 -8.58
N GLY A 2 -4.24 12.43 -7.88
CA GLY A 2 -4.22 11.03 -7.45
C GLY A 2 -5.36 10.80 -6.47
N ILE A 3 -6.26 9.90 -6.78
CA ILE A 3 -7.38 9.52 -5.90
C ILE A 3 -6.77 8.78 -4.70
N ILE A 4 -6.86 9.39 -3.52
CA ILE A 4 -6.51 8.72 -2.26
C ILE A 4 -7.62 7.73 -1.99
N ALA A 5 -7.43 6.47 -2.41
CA ALA A 5 -8.37 5.41 -2.12
C ALA A 5 -8.34 5.06 -0.62
N PRO A 6 -9.50 4.81 0.01
CA PRO A 6 -9.54 4.34 1.39
C PRO A 6 -8.81 2.99 1.48
N TRP A 7 -8.09 2.75 2.58
CA TRP A 7 -7.26 1.55 2.73
C TRP A 7 -8.06 0.25 2.60
N ASN A 8 -9.33 0.24 3.00
CA ASN A 8 -10.24 -0.90 2.84
C ASN A 8 -10.42 -1.34 1.38
N GLU A 9 -10.28 -0.43 0.41
CA GLU A 9 -10.37 -0.76 -1.02
C GLU A 9 -9.05 -1.27 -1.61
N LEU A 10 -7.96 -1.19 -0.84
CA LEU A 10 -6.62 -1.59 -1.26
C LEU A 10 -6.35 -3.07 -1.04
N ILE A 11 -7.20 -3.81 -0.30
CA ILE A 11 -7.05 -5.25 -0.07
C ILE A 11 -6.92 -5.98 -1.41
N GLY A 12 -5.87 -6.79 -1.54
CA GLY A 12 -5.53 -7.52 -2.76
C GLY A 12 -4.89 -6.69 -3.88
N ARG A 13 -4.71 -5.37 -3.70
CA ARG A 13 -4.06 -4.49 -4.67
C ARG A 13 -2.58 -4.30 -4.35
N MET A 14 -1.80 -4.03 -5.39
CA MET A 14 -0.42 -3.56 -5.23
C MET A 14 -0.41 -2.09 -4.80
N VAL A 15 0.29 -1.80 -3.71
CA VAL A 15 0.40 -0.44 -3.15
C VAL A 15 1.84 -0.08 -2.86
N GLN A 16 2.11 1.22 -2.86
CA GLN A 16 3.32 1.82 -2.33
C GLN A 16 3.04 2.37 -0.94
N ILE A 17 3.79 1.89 0.03
CA ILE A 17 3.83 2.43 1.38
C ILE A 17 4.84 3.55 1.42
N GLN A 18 4.37 4.72 1.83
CA GLN A 18 5.16 5.91 2.01
C GLN A 18 5.26 6.26 3.49
N HIS A 19 6.40 6.82 3.86
CA HIS A 19 6.65 7.41 5.17
C HIS A 19 7.31 8.77 4.95
N HIS A 20 6.73 9.84 5.49
CA HIS A 20 7.14 11.22 5.21
C HIS A 20 7.29 11.55 3.71
N GLY A 21 6.43 10.99 2.85
CA GLY A 21 6.45 11.24 1.40
C GLY A 21 7.49 10.42 0.62
N HIS A 22 8.25 9.55 1.29
CA HIS A 22 9.19 8.63 0.64
C HIS A 22 8.61 7.22 0.61
N THR A 23 8.60 6.57 -0.55
CA THR A 23 8.23 5.16 -0.65
C THR A 23 9.25 4.29 0.06
N ILE A 24 8.82 3.64 1.14
CA ILE A 24 9.65 2.73 1.94
C ILE A 24 9.42 1.25 1.57
N ARG A 25 8.28 0.92 0.98
CA ARG A 25 7.94 -0.44 0.56
C ARG A 25 6.92 -0.43 -0.56
N THR A 26 6.99 -1.43 -1.44
CA THR A 26 5.94 -1.76 -2.39
C THR A 26 5.51 -3.20 -2.16
N GLY A 27 4.21 -3.48 -2.22
CA GLY A 27 3.72 -4.86 -2.10
C GLY A 27 2.21 -4.96 -2.19
N TYR A 28 1.71 -6.19 -2.14
CA TYR A 28 0.28 -6.45 -2.11
C TYR A 28 -0.27 -6.28 -0.71
N VAL A 29 -1.40 -5.60 -0.58
CA VAL A 29 -2.13 -5.55 0.69
C VAL A 29 -2.80 -6.90 0.92
N GLU A 30 -2.41 -7.57 2.00
CA GLU A 30 -2.98 -8.85 2.41
C GLU A 30 -4.27 -8.63 3.21
N GLU A 31 -4.25 -7.66 4.14
CA GLU A 31 -5.34 -7.42 5.08
C GLU A 31 -5.30 -5.96 5.55
N VAL A 32 -6.47 -5.43 5.95
CA VAL A 32 -6.61 -4.09 6.51
C VAL A 32 -7.43 -4.24 7.80
N THR A 33 -7.07 -3.48 8.84
CA THR A 33 -7.85 -3.46 10.09
C THR A 33 -9.26 -2.91 9.84
N ASP A 34 -10.25 -3.33 10.62
CA ASP A 34 -11.64 -2.84 10.49
C ASP A 34 -11.77 -1.31 10.49
N SER A 35 -10.91 -0.61 11.25
CA SER A 35 -10.89 0.86 11.31
C SER A 35 -10.22 1.53 10.10
N ALA A 36 -9.65 0.74 9.18
CA ALA A 36 -8.84 1.19 8.05
C ALA A 36 -7.61 2.02 8.42
N ASP A 37 -7.11 1.94 9.65
CA ASP A 37 -5.96 2.73 10.13
C ASP A 37 -4.62 2.01 10.05
N ALA A 38 -4.66 0.68 9.90
CA ALA A 38 -3.50 -0.14 9.68
C ALA A 38 -3.74 -1.14 8.54
N LEU A 39 -2.69 -1.47 7.80
CA LEU A 39 -2.72 -2.49 6.76
C LEU A 39 -1.51 -3.40 6.82
N TRP A 40 -1.70 -4.63 6.36
CA TRP A 40 -0.68 -5.63 6.23
C TRP A 40 -0.24 -5.72 4.77
N ILE A 41 1.06 -5.62 4.54
CA ILE A 41 1.66 -5.96 3.26
C ILE A 41 2.13 -7.41 3.31
N ALA A 42 1.74 -8.19 2.30
CA ALA A 42 2.13 -9.59 2.13
C ALA A 42 3.66 -9.75 2.11
N ALA A 43 4.12 -10.93 2.51
CA ALA A 43 5.52 -11.29 2.36
C ALA A 43 5.91 -11.38 0.87
N HIS A 44 7.11 -10.90 0.53
CA HIS A 44 7.63 -10.97 -0.83
C HIS A 44 9.12 -11.31 -0.82
N GLY A 45 9.47 -12.52 -1.26
CA GLY A 45 10.84 -13.01 -1.23
C GLY A 45 11.37 -13.09 0.21
N ILE A 46 12.38 -12.27 0.51
CA ILE A 46 13.00 -12.18 1.85
C ILE A 46 12.24 -11.24 2.80
N ASP A 47 11.39 -10.37 2.26
CA ASP A 47 10.60 -9.44 3.05
C ASP A 47 9.42 -10.17 3.70
N ARG A 48 9.37 -10.14 5.04
CA ARG A 48 8.26 -10.72 5.79
C ARG A 48 7.02 -9.84 5.68
N ARG A 49 5.86 -10.44 5.96
CA ARG A 49 4.62 -9.70 6.17
C ARG A 49 4.86 -8.61 7.24
N ALA A 50 4.45 -7.38 6.95
CA ALA A 50 4.61 -6.26 7.90
C ALA A 50 3.36 -5.40 7.96
N LEU A 51 3.11 -4.89 9.16
CA LEU A 51 2.02 -3.97 9.47
C LEU A 51 2.49 -2.53 9.32
N TYR A 52 1.69 -1.71 8.66
CA TYR A 52 1.90 -0.28 8.52
C TYR A 52 0.68 0.46 9.02
N GLU A 53 0.91 1.51 9.81
CA GLU A 53 -0.15 2.25 10.50
C GLU A 53 -0.09 3.74 10.15
N LYS A 54 -1.26 4.35 9.94
CA LYS A 54 -1.37 5.80 9.74
C LYS A 54 -0.87 6.60 10.94
N ALA A 55 -1.08 6.07 12.16
CA ALA A 55 -0.62 6.70 13.40
C ALA A 55 0.91 6.86 13.46
N GLN A 56 1.65 6.00 12.75
CA GLN A 56 3.10 6.10 12.59
C GLN A 56 3.51 6.98 11.41
N GLY A 57 2.57 7.69 10.76
CA GLY A 57 2.86 8.56 9.61
C GLY A 57 2.94 7.84 8.26
N HIS A 58 2.46 6.59 8.18
CA HIS A 58 2.44 5.85 6.92
C HIS A 58 1.24 6.21 6.06
N THR A 59 1.46 6.28 4.75
CA THR A 59 0.43 6.40 3.73
C THR A 59 0.57 5.28 2.72
N ALA A 60 -0.56 4.82 2.16
CA ALA A 60 -0.58 3.78 1.14
C ALA A 60 -1.25 4.33 -0.12
N LEU A 61 -0.58 4.19 -1.25
CA LEU A 61 -1.09 4.63 -2.55
C LEU A 61 -1.17 3.42 -3.49
N PRO A 62 -2.29 3.25 -4.22
CA PRO A 62 -2.36 2.20 -5.23
C PRO A 62 -1.32 2.45 -6.32
N VAL A 63 -0.60 1.41 -6.70
CA VAL A 63 0.19 1.44 -7.92
C VAL A 63 -0.80 1.37 -9.08
N VAL A 64 -1.18 2.53 -9.59
CA VAL A 64 -1.77 2.60 -10.93
C VAL A 64 -0.65 2.25 -11.88
N GLU A 65 -0.70 1.07 -12.48
CA GLU A 65 -0.04 0.84 -13.76
C GLU A 65 -0.65 1.85 -14.73
N SER A 66 -0.05 3.04 -14.80
CA SER A 66 -0.20 3.91 -15.96
C SER A 66 0.20 3.03 -17.12
N GLU A 67 -0.78 2.64 -17.93
CA GLU A 67 -0.61 1.80 -19.10
C GLU A 67 0.66 2.23 -19.87
N ARG A 68 1.78 1.54 -19.64
CA ARG A 68 2.86 1.47 -20.62
C ARG A 68 2.45 0.43 -21.66
N SER A 69 1.23 0.57 -22.19
CA SER A 69 0.91 0.18 -23.54
C SER A 69 1.43 1.28 -24.44
N SER A 70 2.66 1.13 -24.91
CA SER A 70 3.08 1.72 -26.18
C SER A 70 4.23 0.90 -26.74
N ARG A 71 3.82 -0.19 -27.39
CA ARG A 71 4.29 -0.68 -28.69
C ARG A 71 5.62 -1.42 -28.78
#